data_AF-F3AIL0-F1
#
_entry.id   AF-F3AIL0-F1
#
_cell.length_a   1.000
_cell.length_b   1.000
_cell.length_c   1.000
_cell.angle_alpha   90.00
_cell.angle_beta   90.00
_cell.angle_gamma   90.00
#
_symmetry.space_group_name_H-M   'P 1'
#
loop_
_entity.id
_entity.type
_entity.pdbx_description
1 polymer ?
#
loop_
_entity_poly.entity_id
_entity_poly.type
_entity_poly.pdbx_seq_one_letter_code
_entity_poly.pdbx_strand_id
1 'polypeptide(L)'
;MKKINEQTKSFLLYGIEDVIKPKEIYKLDGAILFLVFLFFFLSESAPSPFFSKVFLVIVYLGFVILSFSRTEVTGKKVFWIIGIQSLTFSILFCWAATILMLTTMKEEYYKRYLTILVIIYILVIAAYIFLIITLIKKDIYNPSSSKKLAGGWCITSFVLLGMGVAKVLSSSVEYTAMIRIASLCFYFCSLGSILGVFHLVKYFAVKKWEVEK
;
A
#
# COMPACT_ATOMS: atom_id res chain seq x y z
N MET A 1 28.97 -14.00 -16.22
CA MET A 1 27.90 -13.05 -15.84
C MET A 1 26.58 -13.53 -16.42
N LYS A 2 25.50 -13.70 -15.64
CA LYS A 2 24.18 -14.01 -16.21
C LYS A 2 23.60 -12.73 -16.81
N LYS A 3 23.57 -12.64 -18.14
CA LYS A 3 22.90 -11.56 -18.88
C LYS A 3 21.44 -11.52 -18.41
N ILE A 4 21.01 -10.42 -17.80
CA ILE A 4 19.60 -10.22 -17.44
C ILE A 4 18.78 -10.24 -18.74
N ASN A 5 17.68 -10.99 -18.76
CA ASN A 5 16.74 -11.02 -19.90
C ASN A 5 16.21 -9.60 -20.17
N GLU A 6 16.11 -9.18 -21.44
CA GLU A 6 15.56 -7.88 -21.84
C GLU A 6 14.14 -7.65 -21.28
N GLN A 7 13.29 -8.66 -21.17
CA GLN A 7 11.97 -8.52 -20.55
C GLN A 7 12.05 -8.13 -19.06
N THR A 8 13.00 -8.70 -18.33
CA THR A 8 13.25 -8.37 -16.93
C THR A 8 13.81 -6.97 -16.79
N LYS A 9 14.68 -6.55 -17.71
CA LYS A 9 15.21 -5.18 -17.78
C LYS A 9 14.09 -4.16 -18.06
N SER A 10 13.21 -4.45 -19.01
CA SER A 10 12.01 -3.63 -19.28
C SER A 10 11.15 -3.47 -18.03
N PHE A 11 10.90 -4.55 -17.27
CA PHE A 11 10.18 -4.46 -15.99
C PHE A 11 10.89 -3.60 -14.94
N LEU A 12 12.21 -3.78 -14.77
CA LEU A 12 12.99 -3.03 -13.78
C LEU A 12 12.98 -1.53 -14.07
N LEU A 13 13.03 -1.14 -15.34
CA LEU A 13 13.02 0.26 -15.77
C LEU A 13 11.60 0.83 -15.97
N TYR A 14 10.57 -0.03 -15.97
CA TYR A 14 9.19 0.39 -16.20
C TYR A 14 8.72 1.40 -15.15
N GLY A 15 8.22 2.55 -15.58
CA GLY A 15 7.70 3.58 -14.67
C GLY A 15 8.77 4.31 -13.86
N ILE A 16 10.05 4.27 -14.27
CA ILE A 16 10.99 5.31 -13.88
C ILE A 16 10.52 6.59 -14.56
N GLU A 17 10.05 7.55 -13.79
CA GLU A 17 9.89 8.93 -14.25
C GLU A 17 11.25 9.61 -14.15
N ASP A 18 11.58 10.42 -15.15
CA ASP A 18 12.88 11.12 -15.17
C ASP A 18 12.99 12.11 -14.00
N VAL A 19 11.87 12.75 -13.64
CA VAL A 19 11.78 13.78 -12.60
C VAL A 19 10.40 13.76 -11.95
N ILE A 20 10.36 13.59 -10.62
CA ILE A 20 9.16 13.87 -9.82
C ILE A 20 9.35 15.17 -9.06
N LYS A 21 8.43 16.11 -9.29
CA LYS A 21 8.43 17.39 -8.59
C LYS A 21 8.05 17.20 -7.12
N PRO A 22 8.66 17.95 -6.17
CA PRO A 22 8.35 17.85 -4.74
C PRO A 22 6.84 17.95 -4.44
N LYS A 23 6.11 18.79 -5.19
CA LYS A 23 4.66 18.97 -5.04
C LYS A 23 3.86 17.65 -5.17
N GLU A 24 4.24 16.76 -6.07
CA GLU A 24 3.54 15.48 -6.26
C GLU A 24 3.83 14.52 -5.11
N ILE A 25 5.07 14.55 -4.62
CA ILE A 25 5.49 13.77 -3.47
C ILE A 25 4.75 14.24 -2.19
N TYR A 26 4.61 15.56 -2.03
CA TYR A 26 3.88 16.16 -0.90
C TYR A 26 2.39 15.81 -0.89
N LYS A 27 1.76 15.55 -2.06
CA LYS A 27 0.36 15.10 -2.07
C LYS A 27 0.21 13.74 -1.40
N LEU A 28 1.11 12.81 -1.70
CA LEU A 28 1.11 11.47 -1.11
C LEU A 28 1.52 11.51 0.36
N ASP A 29 2.57 12.25 0.71
CA ASP A 29 2.99 12.41 2.11
C ASP A 29 1.88 13.11 2.94
N GLY A 30 1.23 14.13 2.39
CA GLY A 30 0.10 14.80 3.00
C GLY A 30 -1.09 13.86 3.23
N ALA A 31 -1.39 12.97 2.29
CA ALA A 31 -2.40 11.94 2.47
C ALA A 31 -2.04 10.95 3.59
N ILE A 32 -0.76 10.56 3.72
CA ILE A 32 -0.27 9.72 4.82
C ILE A 32 -0.44 10.46 6.15
N LEU A 33 0.01 11.72 6.23
CA LEU A 33 -0.11 12.53 7.46
C LEU A 33 -1.58 12.70 7.87
N PHE A 34 -2.48 12.95 6.92
CA PHE A 34 -3.92 13.01 7.17
C PHE A 34 -4.48 11.69 7.70
N LEU A 35 -4.11 10.56 7.09
CA LEU A 35 -4.54 9.24 7.58
C LEU A 35 -4.01 8.94 8.98
N VAL A 36 -2.73 9.25 9.27
CA VAL A 36 -2.16 9.05 10.60
C VAL A 36 -2.91 9.89 11.64
N PHE A 37 -3.26 11.13 11.32
CA PHE A 37 -4.08 11.98 12.18
C PHE A 37 -5.48 11.39 12.41
N LEU A 38 -6.16 10.93 11.36
CA LEU A 38 -7.47 10.26 11.47
C LEU A 38 -7.39 9.01 12.35
N PHE A 39 -6.36 8.20 12.15
CA PHE A 39 -6.12 6.95 12.89
C PHE A 39 -5.74 7.21 14.34
N PHE A 40 -5.04 8.30 14.63
CA PHE A 40 -4.79 8.74 16.00
C PHE A 40 -6.11 9.05 16.72
N PHE A 41 -7.02 9.79 16.08
CA PHE A 41 -8.34 10.08 16.63
C PHE A 41 -9.19 8.82 16.87
N LEU A 42 -9.15 7.87 15.94
CA LEU A 42 -9.79 6.55 16.12
C LEU A 42 -9.16 5.78 17.28
N SER A 43 -7.83 5.83 17.44
CA SER A 43 -7.11 5.21 18.55
C SER A 43 -7.47 5.81 19.90
N GLU A 44 -7.77 7.10 19.97
CA GLU A 44 -8.27 7.75 21.19
C GLU A 44 -9.72 7.37 21.49
N SER A 45 -10.54 7.20 20.46
CA SER A 45 -11.98 6.92 20.60
C SER A 45 -12.28 5.44 20.86
N ALA A 46 -11.35 4.54 20.56
CA ALA A 46 -11.49 3.10 20.74
C ALA A 46 -10.51 2.56 21.79
N PRO A 47 -10.83 1.46 22.50
CA PRO A 47 -9.88 0.79 23.38
C PRO A 47 -8.72 0.25 22.55
N SER A 48 -7.64 1.02 22.50
CA SER A 48 -6.41 0.69 21.79
C SER A 48 -5.22 0.65 22.77
N PRO A 49 -4.26 -0.28 22.59
CA PRO A 49 -3.09 -0.34 23.45
C PRO A 49 -2.26 0.94 23.37
N PHE A 50 -1.65 1.37 24.48
CA PHE A 50 -0.80 2.57 24.50
C PHE A 50 0.30 2.57 23.41
N PHE A 51 0.94 1.42 23.18
CA PHE A 51 1.97 1.26 22.13
C PHE A 51 1.44 1.61 20.73
N SER A 52 0.15 1.41 20.48
CA SER A 52 -0.52 1.76 19.23
C SER A 52 -0.46 3.26 18.94
N LYS A 53 -0.69 4.08 19.97
CA LYS A 53 -0.65 5.54 19.90
C LYS A 53 0.78 6.03 19.66
N VAL A 54 1.73 5.45 20.40
CA VAL A 54 3.17 5.73 20.23
C VAL A 54 3.63 5.42 18.81
N PHE A 55 3.22 4.28 18.25
CA PHE A 55 3.50 3.91 16.87
C PHE A 55 3.01 4.98 15.87
N LEU A 56 1.76 5.44 15.99
CA LEU A 56 1.21 6.47 15.11
C LEU A 56 1.98 7.79 15.22
N VAL A 57 2.36 8.21 16.42
CA VAL A 57 3.16 9.43 16.63
C VAL A 57 4.54 9.31 15.97
N ILE A 58 5.20 8.15 16.09
CA ILE A 58 6.50 7.90 15.43
C ILE A 58 6.36 7.99 13.91
N VAL A 59 5.33 7.35 13.33
CA VAL A 59 5.08 7.41 11.89
C VAL A 59 4.79 8.84 11.44
N TYR A 60 3.98 9.59 12.21
CA TYR A 60 3.68 10.99 11.94
C TYR A 60 4.95 11.84 11.89
N LEU A 61 5.75 11.82 12.97
CA LEU A 61 6.98 12.61 13.06
C LEU A 61 7.97 12.23 11.96
N GLY A 62 8.13 10.94 11.68
CA GLY A 62 8.98 10.46 10.59
C GLY A 62 8.54 11.03 9.24
N PHE A 63 7.25 11.01 8.92
CA PHE A 63 6.73 11.56 7.67
C PHE A 63 6.78 13.08 7.60
N VAL A 64 6.59 13.79 8.71
CA VAL A 64 6.78 15.25 8.77
C VAL A 64 8.23 15.59 8.38
N ILE A 65 9.22 14.98 9.04
CA ILE A 65 10.64 15.21 8.74
C ILE A 65 10.95 14.86 7.28
N LEU A 66 10.49 13.69 6.82
CA LEU A 66 10.70 13.27 5.44
C LEU A 66 10.09 14.26 4.45
N SER A 67 8.88 14.74 4.70
CA SER A 67 8.19 15.70 3.82
C SER A 67 8.99 16.99 3.66
N PHE A 68 9.48 17.58 4.76
CA PHE A 68 10.26 18.84 4.70
C PHE A 68 11.68 18.64 4.15
N SER A 69 12.22 17.43 4.20
CA SER A 69 13.56 17.12 3.68
C SER A 69 13.59 16.81 2.18
N ARG A 70 12.42 16.63 1.53
CA ARG A 70 12.36 16.13 0.15
C ARG A 70 12.60 17.25 -0.86
N THR A 71 13.67 17.09 -1.62
CA THR A 71 13.97 17.87 -2.82
C THR A 71 13.45 17.16 -4.07
N GLU A 72 13.75 17.69 -5.24
CA GLU A 72 13.44 17.04 -6.52
C GLU A 72 14.10 15.66 -6.61
N VAL A 73 13.31 14.65 -7.00
CA VAL A 73 13.74 13.25 -7.02
C VAL A 73 13.78 12.77 -8.45
N THR A 74 14.95 12.26 -8.85
CA THR A 74 15.19 11.80 -10.22
C THR A 74 15.59 10.33 -10.25
N GLY A 75 15.26 9.68 -11.36
CA GLY A 75 15.64 8.31 -11.67
C GLY A 75 15.23 7.29 -10.61
N LYS A 76 16.12 6.33 -10.29
CA LYS A 76 15.78 5.18 -9.43
C LYS A 76 15.32 5.53 -8.01
N LYS A 77 15.67 6.70 -7.47
CA LYS A 77 15.23 7.14 -6.14
C LYS A 77 13.70 7.31 -6.05
N VAL A 78 13.03 7.50 -7.19
CA VAL A 78 11.57 7.49 -7.31
C VAL A 78 10.98 6.19 -6.75
N PHE A 79 11.55 5.04 -7.12
CA PHE A 79 11.09 3.74 -6.64
C PHE A 79 11.26 3.55 -5.13
N TRP A 80 12.32 4.13 -4.55
CA TRP A 80 12.51 4.13 -3.12
C TRP A 80 11.36 4.85 -2.42
N ILE A 81 11.07 6.08 -2.85
CA ILE A 81 10.06 6.92 -2.21
C ILE A 81 8.66 6.33 -2.35
N ILE A 82 8.26 5.95 -3.56
CA ILE A 82 6.97 5.31 -3.80
C ILE A 82 6.87 4.01 -3.01
N GLY A 83 7.93 3.22 -2.97
CA GLY A 83 7.97 1.97 -2.21
C GLY A 83 7.78 2.18 -0.70
N ILE A 84 8.44 3.18 -0.11
CA ILE A 84 8.27 3.54 1.32
C ILE A 84 6.85 4.05 1.58
N GLN A 85 6.33 4.96 0.75
CA GLN A 85 4.97 5.47 0.90
C GLN A 85 3.93 4.34 0.84
N SER A 86 4.07 3.43 -0.13
CA SER A 86 3.17 2.29 -0.30
C SER A 86 3.23 1.32 0.87
N LEU A 87 4.43 1.07 1.40
CA LEU A 87 4.62 0.26 2.62
C LEU A 87 3.93 0.92 3.82
N THR A 88 4.06 2.24 3.98
CA THR A 88 3.40 2.98 5.05
C THR A 88 1.88 2.90 4.94
N PHE A 89 1.30 3.15 3.76
CA PHE A 89 -0.14 2.97 3.54
C PHE A 89 -0.59 1.55 3.91
N SER A 90 0.14 0.53 3.45
CA SER A 90 -0.15 -0.87 3.78
C SER A 90 -0.19 -1.09 5.29
N ILE A 91 0.82 -0.63 6.03
CA ILE A 91 0.90 -0.82 7.47
C ILE A 91 -0.22 -0.06 8.20
N LEU A 92 -0.46 1.21 7.84
CA LEU A 92 -1.48 2.03 8.48
C LEU A 92 -2.88 1.45 8.29
N PHE A 93 -3.23 1.02 7.07
CA PHE A 93 -4.51 0.40 6.79
C PHE A 93 -4.66 -0.96 7.47
N CYS A 94 -3.60 -1.79 7.51
CA CYS A 94 -3.61 -3.07 8.23
C CYS A 94 -3.84 -2.84 9.74
N TRP A 95 -3.15 -1.86 10.30
CA TRP A 95 -3.29 -1.47 11.69
C TRP A 95 -4.72 -1.05 12.00
N ALA A 96 -5.29 -0.12 11.23
CA ALA A 96 -6.64 0.39 11.44
C ALA A 96 -7.70 -0.73 11.30
N ALA A 97 -7.57 -1.56 10.25
CA ALA A 97 -8.41 -2.72 10.04
C ALA A 97 -8.37 -3.67 11.24
N THR A 98 -7.17 -3.96 11.75
CA THR A 98 -6.99 -4.90 12.86
C THR A 98 -7.61 -4.36 14.13
N ILE A 99 -7.37 -3.10 14.49
CA ILE A 99 -8.00 -2.48 15.67
C ILE A 99 -9.53 -2.56 15.57
N LEU A 100 -10.11 -2.19 14.42
CA LEU A 100 -11.55 -2.27 14.20
C LEU A 100 -12.08 -3.71 14.24
N MET A 101 -11.35 -4.70 13.73
CA MET A 101 -11.83 -6.08 13.80
C MET A 101 -11.82 -6.60 15.23
N LEU A 102 -10.75 -6.31 15.99
CA LEU A 102 -10.59 -6.79 17.36
C LEU A 102 -11.69 -6.25 18.29
N THR A 103 -12.17 -5.00 18.10
CA THR A 103 -13.29 -4.46 18.90
C THR A 103 -14.61 -5.21 18.70
N THR A 104 -14.72 -6.04 17.66
CA THR A 104 -15.94 -6.82 17.36
C THR A 104 -15.80 -8.31 17.69
N MET A 105 -14.64 -8.75 18.17
CA MET A 105 -14.35 -10.15 18.47
C MET A 105 -14.07 -10.36 19.95
N LYS A 106 -14.31 -11.57 20.46
CA LYS A 106 -13.88 -11.94 21.81
C LYS A 106 -12.37 -12.16 21.85
N GLU A 107 -11.73 -11.78 22.95
CA GLU A 107 -10.27 -11.87 23.13
C GLU A 107 -9.70 -13.27 22.90
N GLU A 108 -10.47 -14.32 23.24
CA GLU A 108 -10.10 -15.72 23.02
C GLU A 108 -9.76 -16.04 21.56
N TYR A 109 -10.30 -15.29 20.59
CA TYR A 109 -10.05 -15.50 19.17
C TYR A 109 -8.89 -14.67 18.62
N TYR A 110 -8.33 -13.71 19.36
CA TYR A 110 -7.35 -12.75 18.86
C TYR A 110 -6.11 -13.43 18.28
N LYS A 111 -5.53 -14.38 19.03
CA LYS A 111 -4.32 -15.09 18.60
C LYS A 111 -4.55 -15.88 17.30
N ARG A 112 -5.68 -16.60 17.22
CA ARG A 112 -6.05 -17.37 16.02
C ARG A 112 -6.26 -16.45 14.83
N TYR A 113 -6.98 -15.34 15.03
CA TYR A 113 -7.24 -14.35 14.00
C TYR A 113 -5.95 -13.72 13.46
N LEU A 114 -5.06 -13.23 14.33
CA LEU A 114 -3.79 -12.63 13.93
C LEU A 114 -2.89 -13.62 13.19
N THR A 115 -2.91 -14.90 13.58
CA THR A 115 -2.16 -15.95 12.88
C THR A 115 -2.68 -16.13 11.44
N ILE A 116 -4.00 -16.21 11.27
CA ILE A 116 -4.63 -16.32 9.94
C ILE A 116 -4.30 -15.09 9.09
N LEU A 117 -4.35 -13.90 9.68
CA LEU A 117 -4.02 -12.65 9.00
C LEU A 117 -2.59 -12.68 8.43
N VAL A 118 -1.60 -13.09 9.24
CA VAL A 118 -0.20 -13.23 8.77
C VAL A 118 -0.09 -14.21 7.60
N ILE A 119 -0.78 -15.36 7.68
CA ILE A 119 -0.80 -16.35 6.59
C ILE A 119 -1.38 -15.73 5.30
N ILE A 120 -2.47 -14.97 5.40
CA ILE A 120 -3.08 -14.29 4.24
C ILE A 120 -2.09 -13.32 3.61
N TYR A 121 -1.36 -12.52 4.40
CA TYR A 121 -0.36 -11.59 3.86
C TYR A 121 0.76 -12.32 3.12
N ILE A 122 1.26 -13.43 3.65
CA ILE A 122 2.27 -14.26 2.98
C ILE A 122 1.74 -14.79 1.65
N LEU A 123 0.50 -15.30 1.62
CA LEU A 123 -0.13 -15.81 0.41
C LEU A 123 -0.33 -14.72 -0.65
N VAL A 124 -0.76 -13.52 -0.25
CA VAL A 124 -0.94 -12.38 -1.17
C VAL A 124 0.40 -11.92 -1.74
N ILE A 125 1.45 -11.85 -0.93
CA ILE A 125 2.81 -11.54 -1.40
C ILE A 125 3.26 -12.58 -2.44
N ALA A 126 3.06 -13.87 -2.16
CA ALA A 126 3.38 -14.94 -3.10
C ALA A 126 2.57 -14.82 -4.41
N ALA A 127 1.28 -14.52 -4.32
CA ALA A 127 0.41 -14.31 -5.47
C ALA A 127 0.86 -13.12 -6.32
N TYR A 128 1.25 -11.99 -5.71
CA TYR A 128 1.80 -10.85 -6.44
C TYR A 128 3.15 -11.15 -7.10
N ILE A 129 4.03 -11.90 -6.44
CA ILE A 129 5.28 -12.36 -7.05
C ILE A 129 4.97 -13.20 -8.30
N PHE A 130 4.06 -14.16 -8.19
CA PHE A 130 3.64 -15.00 -9.31
C PHE A 130 3.01 -14.18 -10.45
N LEU A 131 2.15 -13.22 -10.12
CA LEU A 131 1.53 -12.31 -11.08
C LEU A 131 2.59 -11.50 -11.83
N ILE A 132 3.53 -10.87 -11.11
CA ILE A 132 4.62 -10.08 -11.70
C ILE A 132 5.46 -10.95 -12.63
N ILE A 133 5.89 -12.15 -12.20
CA ILE A 133 6.65 -13.09 -13.04
C ILE A 133 5.88 -13.42 -14.33
N THR A 134 4.57 -13.67 -14.20
CA THR A 134 3.71 -13.96 -15.36
C THR A 134 3.63 -12.76 -16.31
N LEU A 135 3.48 -11.55 -15.79
CA LEU A 135 3.42 -10.31 -16.59
C LEU A 135 4.76 -10.02 -17.29
N ILE A 136 5.89 -10.29 -16.64
CA ILE A 136 7.23 -10.20 -17.24
C ILE A 136 7.35 -11.19 -18.40
N LYS A 137 6.97 -12.46 -18.19
CA LYS A 137 7.01 -13.49 -19.26
C LYS A 137 6.13 -13.12 -20.46
N LYS A 138 5.02 -12.42 -20.23
CA LYS A 138 4.09 -11.94 -21.26
C LYS A 138 4.51 -10.61 -21.91
N ASP A 139 5.70 -10.09 -21.59
CA ASP A 139 6.24 -8.82 -22.11
C ASP A 139 5.32 -7.60 -21.96
N ILE A 140 4.48 -7.58 -20.92
CA ILE A 140 3.46 -6.53 -20.72
C ILE A 140 4.10 -5.16 -20.42
N TYR A 141 5.30 -5.16 -19.83
CA TYR A 141 6.02 -3.94 -19.45
C TYR A 141 6.75 -3.25 -20.62
N ASN A 142 6.57 -3.76 -21.85
CA ASN A 142 7.08 -3.11 -23.05
C ASN A 142 6.31 -1.79 -23.32
N PRO A 143 7.00 -0.64 -23.45
CA PRO A 143 6.37 0.68 -23.63
C PRO A 143 5.45 0.81 -24.86
N SER A 144 5.61 -0.07 -25.85
CA SER A 144 4.78 -0.10 -27.07
C SER A 144 3.38 -0.68 -26.86
N SER A 145 3.04 -1.20 -25.67
CA SER A 145 1.72 -1.80 -25.42
C SER A 145 0.65 -0.76 -25.08
N SER A 146 -0.46 -0.76 -25.83
CA SER A 146 -1.55 0.22 -25.75
C SER A 146 -2.49 0.10 -24.54
N LYS A 147 -2.15 -0.72 -23.52
CA LYS A 147 -3.09 -1.15 -22.47
C LYS A 147 -3.20 -0.21 -21.26
N LYS A 148 -2.58 0.98 -21.28
CA LYS A 148 -2.49 1.88 -20.11
C LYS A 148 -3.78 2.62 -19.75
N LEU A 149 -4.69 2.89 -20.70
CA LEU A 149 -5.82 3.82 -20.47
C LEU A 149 -7.05 3.17 -19.81
N ALA A 150 -7.25 1.85 -19.96
CA ALA A 150 -8.45 1.16 -19.49
C ALA A 150 -8.48 0.91 -17.96
N GLY A 151 -7.33 0.90 -17.31
CA GLY A 151 -7.21 0.61 -15.88
C GLY A 151 -7.76 1.72 -14.98
N GLY A 152 -7.54 2.98 -15.33
CA GLY A 152 -7.97 4.13 -14.53
C GLY A 152 -9.49 4.27 -14.44
N TRP A 153 -10.18 4.14 -15.56
CA TRP A 153 -11.65 4.20 -15.63
C TRP A 153 -12.32 3.05 -14.87
N CYS A 154 -11.74 1.84 -14.95
CA CYS A 154 -12.22 0.68 -14.20
C CYS A 154 -12.19 0.94 -12.67
N ILE A 155 -11.08 1.50 -12.16
CA ILE A 155 -10.94 1.84 -10.74
C ILE A 155 -11.98 2.87 -10.30
N THR A 156 -12.21 3.94 -11.08
CA THR A 156 -13.22 4.96 -10.75
C THR A 156 -14.63 4.39 -10.69
N SER A 157 -15.02 3.51 -11.62
CA SER A 157 -16.34 2.86 -11.61
C SER A 157 -16.54 1.95 -10.39
N PHE A 158 -15.52 1.17 -10.00
CA PHE A 158 -15.59 0.34 -8.79
C PHE A 158 -15.65 1.16 -7.50
N VAL A 159 -14.94 2.30 -7.43
CA VAL A 159 -15.02 3.22 -6.28
C VAL A 159 -16.43 3.80 -6.14
N LEU A 160 -17.05 4.26 -7.23
CA LEU A 160 -18.41 4.79 -7.20
C LEU A 160 -19.45 3.73 -6.80
N LEU A 161 -19.33 2.52 -7.32
CA LEU A 161 -20.18 1.39 -6.92
C LEU A 161 -19.96 1.03 -5.44
N GLY A 162 -18.71 1.01 -4.97
CA GLY A 162 -18.36 0.76 -3.57
C GLY A 162 -18.95 1.81 -2.63
N MET A 163 -18.95 3.09 -3.01
CA MET A 163 -19.60 4.17 -2.25
C MET A 163 -21.13 3.98 -2.19
N GLY A 164 -21.76 3.57 -3.31
CA GLY A 164 -23.18 3.24 -3.35
C GLY A 164 -23.55 2.10 -2.41
N VAL A 165 -22.77 1.02 -2.44
CA VAL A 165 -22.95 -0.15 -1.56
C VAL A 165 -22.71 0.22 -0.09
N ALA A 166 -21.67 1.01 0.22
CA ALA A 166 -21.38 1.47 1.57
C ALA A 166 -22.54 2.31 2.15
N LYS A 167 -23.15 3.17 1.34
CA LYS A 167 -24.32 3.98 1.75
C LYS A 167 -25.52 3.09 2.10
N VAL A 168 -25.82 2.09 1.26
CA VAL A 168 -26.94 1.15 1.49
C VAL A 168 -26.70 0.25 2.70
N LEU A 169 -25.48 -0.25 2.88
CA LEU A 169 -25.13 -1.09 4.03
C LEU A 169 -25.19 -0.29 5.35
N SER A 170 -24.77 0.98 5.32
CA SER A 170 -24.76 1.84 6.52
C SER A 170 -26.15 2.07 7.15
N SER A 171 -27.23 1.92 6.38
CA SER A 171 -28.61 2.11 6.86
C SER A 171 -29.35 0.81 7.17
N SER A 172 -28.77 -0.35 6.84
CA SER A 172 -29.47 -1.66 6.88
C SER A 172 -28.77 -2.73 7.71
N VAL A 173 -27.52 -2.50 8.11
CA VAL A 173 -26.67 -3.49 8.77
C VAL A 173 -26.41 -3.10 10.22
N GLU A 174 -26.42 -4.09 11.11
CA GLU A 174 -26.08 -3.91 12.53
C GLU A 174 -24.71 -3.25 12.72
N TYR A 175 -24.57 -2.44 13.76
CA TYR A 175 -23.35 -1.66 14.04
C TYR A 175 -22.07 -2.52 14.07
N THR A 176 -22.11 -3.70 14.70
CA THR A 176 -20.96 -4.61 14.75
C THR A 176 -20.59 -5.15 13.36
N ALA A 177 -21.58 -5.49 12.54
CA ALA A 177 -21.34 -5.96 11.18
C ALA A 177 -20.79 -4.82 10.29
N MET A 178 -21.25 -3.57 10.50
CA MET A 178 -20.69 -2.39 9.84
C MET A 178 -19.21 -2.17 10.16
N ILE A 179 -18.81 -2.30 11.43
CA ILE A 179 -17.39 -2.21 11.83
C ILE A 179 -16.55 -3.29 11.14
N ARG A 180 -17.06 -4.54 11.08
CA ARG A 180 -16.37 -5.64 10.40
C ARG A 180 -16.20 -5.37 8.90
N ILE A 181 -17.23 -4.84 8.24
CA ILE A 181 -17.16 -4.45 6.82
C ILE A 181 -16.11 -3.35 6.62
N ALA A 182 -16.13 -2.29 7.45
CA ALA A 182 -15.14 -1.22 7.37
C ALA A 182 -13.71 -1.73 7.58
N SER A 183 -13.52 -2.66 8.53
CA SER A 183 -12.25 -3.34 8.75
C SER A 183 -11.79 -4.12 7.51
N LEU A 184 -12.67 -4.90 6.89
CA LEU A 184 -12.36 -5.64 5.66
C LEU A 184 -11.99 -4.71 4.50
N CYS A 185 -12.65 -3.56 4.37
CA CYS A 185 -12.28 -2.53 3.38
C CYS A 185 -10.86 -2.00 3.63
N PHE A 186 -10.49 -1.73 4.89
CA PHE A 186 -9.12 -1.31 5.21
C PHE A 186 -8.10 -2.43 4.95
N TYR A 187 -8.40 -3.70 5.22
CA TYR A 187 -7.53 -4.81 4.82
C TYR A 187 -7.36 -4.87 3.30
N PHE A 188 -8.43 -4.68 2.53
CA PHE A 188 -8.35 -4.64 1.07
C PHE A 188 -7.43 -3.52 0.60
N CYS A 189 -7.57 -2.30 1.13
CA CYS A 189 -6.67 -1.18 0.83
C CYS A 189 -5.21 -1.52 1.20
N SER A 190 -5.00 -2.13 2.38
CA SER A 190 -3.67 -2.55 2.82
C SER A 190 -3.02 -3.54 1.85
N LEU A 191 -3.73 -4.63 1.51
CA LEU A 191 -3.26 -5.65 0.59
C LEU A 191 -3.05 -5.09 -0.83
N GLY A 192 -3.85 -4.12 -1.26
CA GLY A 192 -3.62 -3.38 -2.50
C GLY A 192 -2.32 -2.58 -2.46
N SER A 193 -2.05 -1.87 -1.36
CA SER A 193 -0.81 -1.10 -1.17
C SER A 193 0.46 -1.96 -1.11
N ILE A 194 0.37 -3.26 -0.80
CA ILE A 194 1.54 -4.17 -0.88
C ILE A 194 2.11 -4.22 -2.30
N LEU A 195 1.28 -4.08 -3.34
CA LEU A 195 1.75 -4.11 -4.72
C LEU A 195 2.79 -3.01 -5.00
N GLY A 196 2.61 -1.82 -4.41
CA GLY A 196 3.59 -0.73 -4.56
C GLY A 196 4.90 -0.97 -3.81
N VAL A 197 4.95 -1.88 -2.82
CA VAL A 197 6.18 -2.27 -2.12
C VAL A 197 7.19 -2.91 -3.07
N PHE A 198 6.74 -3.51 -4.18
CA PHE A 198 7.64 -4.05 -5.21
C PHE A 198 8.50 -2.99 -5.89
N HIS A 199 8.17 -1.69 -5.77
CA HIS A 199 9.09 -0.63 -6.18
C HIS A 199 10.39 -0.65 -5.35
N LEU A 200 10.37 -1.03 -4.07
CA LEU A 200 11.61 -1.21 -3.29
C LEU A 200 12.47 -2.33 -3.87
N VAL A 201 11.85 -3.44 -4.28
CA VAL A 201 12.57 -4.56 -4.93
C VAL A 201 13.24 -4.06 -6.22
N LYS A 202 12.53 -3.27 -7.02
CA LYS A 202 13.10 -2.65 -8.23
C LYS A 202 14.26 -1.71 -7.92
N TYR A 203 14.15 -0.87 -6.89
CA TYR A 203 15.23 0.02 -6.46
C TYR A 203 16.51 -0.76 -6.14
N PHE A 204 16.41 -1.80 -5.30
CA PHE A 204 17.57 -2.60 -4.92
C PHE A 204 18.15 -3.38 -6.11
N ALA A 205 17.30 -3.93 -6.97
CA ALA A 205 17.74 -4.65 -8.16
C ALA A 205 18.50 -3.76 -9.15
N VAL A 206 17.99 -2.55 -9.43
CA VAL A 206 18.66 -1.56 -10.30
C VAL A 206 19.98 -1.11 -9.68
N LYS A 207 19.99 -0.79 -8.37
CA LYS A 207 21.20 -0.37 -7.66
C LYS A 207 22.29 -1.45 -7.70
N LYS A 208 21.93 -2.72 -7.49
CA LYS A 208 22.87 -3.85 -7.56
C LYS A 208 23.44 -4.01 -8.98
N TRP A 209 22.61 -3.91 -10.01
CA TRP A 209 23.04 -4.05 -11.39
C TRP A 209 24.06 -2.98 -11.81
N GLU A 210 23.91 -1.74 -11.38
CA GLU A 210 24.88 -0.67 -11.68
C GLU A 210 26.23 -0.88 -11.00
N VAL A 211 26.28 -1.48 -9.81
CA VAL A 211 27.54 -1.79 -9.11
C VAL A 211 28.31 -2.91 -9.82
N GLU A 212 27.60 -3.78 -10.55
CA GLU A 212 28.18 -4.91 -11.30
C GLU A 212 28.58 -4.55 -12.75
N LYS A 213 28.35 -3.31 -13.19
CA LYS A 213 28.82 -2.79 -14.49
C LYS A 213 30.18 -2.10 -14.34
#